data_AF-A0A8T6D1F1-F1
#
_entry.id   AF-A0A8T6D1F1-F1
#
_cell.length_a   1.000
_cell.length_b   1.000
_cell.length_c   1.000
_cell.angle_alpha   90.00
_cell.angle_beta   90.00
_cell.angle_gamma   90.00
#
_symmetry.space_group_name_H-M   'P 1'
#
loop_
_entity.id
_entity.type
_entity.pdbx_description
1 polymer ?
#
loop_
_entity_poly.entity_id
_entity_poly.type
_entity_poly.pdbx_seq_one_letter_code
_entity_poly.pdbx_strand_id
1 'polypeptide(L)' 'MELTSGLIENAIEAYGGEFRYSRLSLHDCISILVMRERRVSDALTADRELSLAGINVLMQAPTGGR' A
#
# COMPACT_ATOMS: atom_id res chain seq x y z
N MET A 1 -18.08 -16.68 7.11
CA MET A 1 -17.84 -15.79 5.95
C MET A 1 -16.43 -15.25 6.10
N GLU A 2 -15.46 -15.96 5.53
CA GLU A 2 -14.04 -15.59 5.54
C GLU A 2 -13.83 -14.44 4.54
N LEU A 3 -14.01 -13.21 4.99
CA LEU A 3 -13.78 -12.01 4.18
C LEU A 3 -12.29 -11.81 3.82
N THR A 4 -11.38 -12.49 4.51
CA THR A 4 -9.93 -12.32 4.39
C THR A 4 -9.29 -13.15 3.28
N SER A 5 -9.81 -14.36 3.00
CA SER A 5 -9.18 -15.28 2.05
C SER A 5 -9.23 -14.76 0.61
N GLY A 6 -10.39 -14.26 0.19
CA GLY A 6 -10.55 -13.72 -1.18
C GLY A 6 -9.81 -12.39 -1.41
N LEU A 7 -9.60 -11.57 -0.39
CA LEU A 7 -8.91 -10.28 -0.53
C LEU A 7 -7.42 -10.46 -0.86
N ILE A 8 -6.78 -11.45 -0.24
CA ILE A 8 -5.37 -11.78 -0.47
C ILE A 8 -5.21 -12.44 -1.84
N GLU A 9 -6.07 -13.39 -2.19
CA GLU A 9 -6.05 -14.07 -3.49
C GLU A 9 -6.29 -13.09 -4.64
N ASN A 10 -7.29 -12.20 -4.51
CA ASN A 10 -7.57 -11.15 -5.49
C ASN A 10 -6.42 -10.13 -5.58
N ALA A 11 -5.75 -9.80 -4.47
CA ALA A 11 -4.58 -8.92 -4.50
C ALA A 11 -3.40 -9.59 -5.22
N ILE A 12 -3.16 -10.88 -4.97
CA ILE A 12 -2.11 -11.65 -5.65
C ILE A 12 -2.44 -11.80 -7.14
N GLU A 13 -3.69 -12.05 -7.51
CA GLU A 13 -4.11 -12.20 -8.90
C GLU A 13 -4.05 -10.87 -9.67
N ALA A 14 -4.57 -9.79 -9.09
CA ALA A 14 -4.61 -8.48 -9.74
C ALA A 14 -3.23 -7.82 -9.85
N TYR A 15 -2.33 -8.10 -8.90
CA TYR A 15 -1.11 -7.31 -8.70
C TYR A 15 0.17 -8.13 -8.57
N GLY A 16 0.09 -9.46 -8.48
CA GLY A 16 1.25 -10.33 -8.30
C GLY A 16 2.24 -10.34 -9.47
N GLY A 17 1.83 -9.92 -10.67
CA GLY A 17 2.71 -9.71 -11.82
C GLY A 17 3.35 -8.32 -11.89
N GLU A 18 2.71 -7.29 -11.31
CA GLU A 18 3.13 -5.89 -11.43
C GLU A 18 4.02 -5.45 -10.24
N PHE A 19 3.78 -6.02 -9.07
CA PHE A 19 4.53 -5.67 -7.88
C PHE A 19 5.60 -6.72 -7.61
N ARG A 20 6.87 -6.32 -7.73
CA ARG A 20 7.98 -7.13 -7.23
C ARG A 20 7.80 -7.27 -5.71
N TYR A 21 7.31 -8.42 -5.26
CA TYR A 21 7.23 -8.83 -3.85
C TYR A 21 8.53 -8.61 -3.08
N SER A 22 9.66 -8.47 -3.76
CA SER A 22 10.95 -8.15 -3.13
C SER A 22 11.03 -6.73 -2.53
N ARG A 23 10.02 -5.86 -2.71
CA ARG A 23 10.03 -4.48 -2.18
C ARG A 23 8.76 -4.04 -1.44
N LEU A 24 7.64 -4.73 -1.60
CA LEU A 24 6.40 -4.42 -0.88
C LEU A 24 6.00 -5.57 0.02
N SER A 25 5.62 -5.25 1.26
CA SER A 25 5.04 -6.23 2.15
C SER A 25 3.59 -6.55 1.73
N LEU A 26 3.07 -7.69 2.16
CA LEU A 26 1.65 -8.04 1.96
C LEU A 26 0.71 -6.95 2.51
N HIS A 27 1.09 -6.34 3.63
CA HIS A 27 0.33 -5.26 4.26
C HIS A 27 0.24 -4.03 3.33
N ASP A 28 1.34 -3.70 2.62
CA ASP A 28 1.37 -2.57 1.69
C ASP A 28 0.49 -2.86 0.48
N CYS A 29 0.54 -4.08 -0.05
CA CYS A 29 -0.32 -4.51 -1.16
C CYS A 29 -1.81 -4.39 -0.81
N ILE A 30 -2.22 -4.86 0.38
CA ILE A 30 -3.61 -4.75 0.84
C ILE A 30 -4.01 -3.28 1.02
N SER A 31 -3.13 -2.48 1.62
CA SER A 31 -3.37 -1.04 1.82
C SER A 31 -3.58 -0.32 0.49
N ILE A 32 -2.71 -0.57 -0.50
CA ILE A 32 -2.82 0.01 -1.85
C ILE A 32 -4.14 -0.41 -2.52
N LEU A 33 -4.53 -1.68 -2.42
CA LEU A 33 -5.76 -2.18 -3.02
C LEU A 33 -6.99 -1.47 -2.45
N VAL A 34 -7.09 -1.40 -1.12
CA VAL A 34 -8.20 -0.72 -0.43
C VAL A 34 -8.23 0.76 -0.78
N MET A 35 -7.07 1.43 -0.82
CA MET A 35 -6.99 2.84 -1.19
C MET A 35 -7.48 3.09 -2.62
N ARG A 36 -7.08 2.24 -3.58
CA ARG A 36 -7.53 2.32 -4.98
C ARG A 36 -9.03 2.10 -5.12
N GLU A 37 -9.57 1.05 -4.48
CA GLU A 37 -11.00 0.74 -4.49
C GLU A 37 -11.83 1.92 -3.94
N ARG A 38 -11.32 2.57 -2.89
CA ARG A 38 -11.96 3.71 -2.23
C ARG A 38 -11.63 5.07 -2.85
N ARG A 39 -10.81 5.11 -3.91
CA ARG A 39 -10.30 6.33 -4.55
C ARG A 39 -9.63 7.30 -3.58
N VAL A 40 -8.96 6.75 -2.56
CA VAL A 40 -8.13 7.50 -1.62
C VAL A 40 -6.72 7.57 -2.21
N SER A 41 -6.19 8.79 -2.33
CA SER A 41 -4.85 9.04 -2.88
C SER A 41 -3.84 9.48 -1.83
N ASP A 42 -4.29 9.92 -0.64
CA ASP A 42 -3.42 10.42 0.42
C ASP A 42 -3.31 9.41 1.57
N ALA A 43 -2.09 9.17 2.06
CA ALA A 43 -1.81 8.33 3.23
C ALA A 43 -0.97 9.09 4.26
N LEU A 44 -1.40 9.06 5.52
CA LEU A 44 -0.60 9.56 6.65
C LEU A 44 0.25 8.41 7.20
N THR A 45 1.45 8.22 6.64
CA THR A 45 2.35 7.13 7.01
C THR A 45 3.81 7.54 6.83
N ALA A 46 4.74 6.96 7.60
CA ALA A 46 6.19 7.12 7.38
C ALA A 46 6.74 6.15 6.34
N ASP A 47 5.92 5.20 5.89
CA ASP A 47 6.22 4.22 4.87
C ASP A 47 6.41 4.89 3.50
N ARG A 48 7.59 4.67 2.89
CA ARG A 48 7.96 5.31 1.62
C ARG A 48 7.58 4.44 0.43
N GLU A 49 7.33 3.17 0.67
CA GLU A 49 7.00 2.16 -0.31
C GLU A 49 5.64 2.46 -0.95
N LEU A 50 4.68 3.00 -0.18
CA LEU A 50 3.41 3.50 -0.69
C LEU A 50 3.56 4.63 -1.74
N SER A 51 4.61 5.45 -1.63
CA SER A 51 4.86 6.49 -2.63
C SER A 51 5.21 5.93 -4.00
N LEU A 52 5.87 4.76 -4.05
CA LEU A 52 6.19 4.05 -5.30
C LEU A 52 4.93 3.52 -5.99
N ALA A 53 3.85 3.33 -5.24
CA ALA A 53 2.55 2.89 -5.75
C ALA A 53 1.65 4.05 -6.22
N GLY A 54 2.17 5.30 -6.20
CA GLY A 54 1.44 6.50 -6.60
C GLY A 54 0.53 7.09 -5.51
N ILE A 55 0.73 6.69 -4.25
CA ILE A 55 0.03 7.25 -3.10
C ILE A 55 0.81 8.47 -2.57
N ASN A 56 0.10 9.57 -2.30
CA ASN A 56 0.66 10.76 -1.68
C ASN A 56 0.89 10.51 -0.20
N VAL A 57 2.15 10.34 0.19
CA VAL A 57 2.53 10.16 1.59
C VAL A 57 2.67 11.53 2.27
N LEU A 58 1.83 11.80 3.27
CA LEU A 58 1.74 13.10 3.93
C LEU A 58 2.65 13.23 5.16
N MET A 59 3.12 12.13 5.74
CA MET A 59 4.02 12.19 6.90
C MET A 59 5.45 12.42 6.41
N GLN A 60 6.00 13.60 6.71
CA GLN A 60 7.43 13.83 6.54
C GLN A 60 8.17 13.21 7.73
N ALA A 61 9.31 12.55 7.48
CA ALA A 61 10.20 12.13 8.55
C ALA A 61 10.53 13.36 9.42
N PRO A 62 10.60 13.21 10.76
CA PRO A 62 10.87 14.34 11.63
C PRO A 62 12.16 15.03 11.17
N THR A 63 12.03 16.26 10.68
CA THR A 63 13.16 17.13 10.40
C THR A 63 13.72 17.51 11.76
N GLY A 64 14.78 16.80 12.18
CA GLY A 64 15.42 17.03 13.47
C GLY A 64 15.63 18.52 13.71
N GLY A 65 14.90 19.07 14.68
CA GLY A 65 15.08 20.44 15.14
C GLY A 65 16.51 20.56 15.68
N ARG A 66 17.28 21.45 15.07
CA ARG A 66 18.52 21.95 15.67
C ARG A 66 18.20 22.87 16.84
#